data_AF-A0AAV1QQ33-F1
#
_entry.id   AF-A0AAV1QQ33-F1
#
_cell.length_a   1.000
_cell.length_b   1.000
_cell.length_c   1.000
_cell.angle_alpha   90.00
_cell.angle_beta   90.00
_cell.angle_gamma   90.00
#
_symmetry.space_group_name_H-M   'P 1'
#
loop_
_entity.id
_entity.type
_entity.pdbx_description
1 polymer ?
#
loop_
_entity_poly.entity_id
_entity_poly.type
_entity_poly.pdbx_seq_one_letter_code
_entity_poly.pdbx_strand_id
1 'polypeptide(L)'
;MKEKQDLQDDAQACRRKMANATALIDGLGGEKVRWTDSSAGFQTQIKHLVGDVLLSTGFLSYSGPFNQEYRSLLQELWKKEMEDKLIPFSP
;
A
#
# COMPACT_ATOMS: atom_id res chain seq x y z
N MET A 1 36.18 -43.78 7.59
CA MET A 1 35.86 -42.93 8.77
C MET A 1 35.73 -41.46 8.39
N LYS A 2 36.67 -40.89 7.63
CA LYS A 2 36.62 -39.49 7.17
C LYS A 2 35.39 -39.15 6.32
N GLU A 3 35.11 -39.91 5.25
CA GLU A 3 33.91 -39.68 4.41
C GLU A 3 32.58 -39.77 5.18
N LYS A 4 32.49 -40.67 6.17
CA LYS A 4 31.29 -40.78 7.02
C LYS A 4 31.12 -39.53 7.89
N GLN A 5 32.22 -38.98 8.40
CA GLN A 5 32.21 -37.75 9.19
C GLN A 5 31.87 -36.55 8.31
N ASP A 6 32.49 -36.43 7.13
CA ASP A 6 32.24 -35.35 6.18
C ASP A 6 30.75 -35.32 5.76
N LEU A 7 30.15 -36.48 5.45
CA LEU A 7 28.73 -36.59 5.13
C LEU A 7 27.81 -36.22 6.32
N GLN A 8 28.22 -36.52 7.56
CA GLN A 8 27.46 -36.14 8.75
C GLN A 8 27.52 -34.64 8.99
N ASP A 9 28.69 -34.03 8.80
CA ASP A 9 28.92 -32.60 8.96
C ASP A 9 28.12 -31.81 7.90
N ASP A 10 28.11 -32.27 6.65
CA ASP A 10 27.31 -31.69 5.56
C ASP A 10 25.80 -31.78 5.84
N ALA A 11 25.34 -32.95 6.31
CA ALA A 11 23.93 -33.12 6.69
C ALA A 11 23.54 -32.19 7.85
N GLN A 12 24.43 -32.00 8.83
CA GLN A 12 24.18 -31.10 9.96
C GLN A 12 24.18 -29.63 9.53
N ALA A 13 25.09 -29.23 8.64
CA ALA A 13 25.13 -27.89 8.07
C ALA A 13 23.86 -27.59 7.27
N CYS A 14 23.38 -28.54 6.47
CA CYS A 14 22.12 -28.43 5.74
C CYS A 14 20.92 -28.24 6.70
N ARG A 15 20.81 -29.08 7.75
CA ARG A 15 19.75 -28.96 8.76
C ARG A 15 19.75 -27.59 9.44
N ARG A 16 20.92 -27.05 9.78
CA ARG A 16 21.05 -25.71 10.36
C ARG A 16 20.55 -24.62 9.41
N LYS A 17 20.93 -24.70 8.12
CA LYS A 17 20.44 -23.76 7.09
C LYS A 17 18.92 -23.84 6.95
N MET A 18 18.35 -25.04 6.93
CA MET A 18 16.90 -25.21 6.86
C MET A 18 16.19 -24.61 8.08
N ALA A 19 16.68 -24.88 9.30
CA ALA A 19 16.09 -24.32 10.51
C ALA A 19 16.10 -22.78 10.52
N ASN A 20 17.21 -22.17 10.09
CA ASN A 20 17.31 -20.71 9.98
C ASN A 20 16.36 -20.15 8.92
N ALA A 21 16.21 -20.83 7.77
CA ALA A 21 15.28 -20.41 6.73
C ALA A 21 13.83 -20.49 7.20
N THR A 22 13.44 -21.56 7.91
CA THR A 22 12.10 -21.68 8.49
C THR A 22 11.83 -20.57 9.50
N ALA A 23 12.76 -20.31 10.43
CA ALA A 23 12.61 -19.23 11.42
C ALA A 23 12.46 -17.86 10.76
N LEU A 24 13.18 -17.61 9.64
CA LEU A 24 13.04 -16.37 8.89
C LEU A 24 11.67 -16.27 8.19
N ILE A 25 11.20 -17.34 7.55
CA ILE A 25 9.89 -17.37 6.90
C ILE A 25 8.78 -17.12 7.93
N ASP A 26 8.84 -17.79 9.08
CA ASP A 26 7.87 -17.64 10.15
C ASP A 26 7.91 -16.21 10.73
N GLY A 27 9.11 -15.66 10.95
CA GLY A 27 9.30 -14.28 11.40
C GLY A 27 8.80 -13.22 10.41
N LEU A 28 8.79 -13.53 9.12
CA LEU A 28 8.31 -12.65 8.06
C LEU A 28 6.84 -12.90 7.66
N GLY A 29 6.18 -13.89 8.23
CA GLY A 29 4.80 -14.25 7.87
C GLY A 29 3.83 -13.07 8.02
N GLY A 30 3.94 -12.31 9.12
CA GLY A 30 3.14 -11.10 9.35
C GLY A 30 3.49 -9.97 8.36
N GLU A 31 4.77 -9.82 8.03
CA GLU A 31 5.23 -8.79 7.08
C GLU A 31 4.73 -9.06 5.66
N LYS A 32 4.69 -10.33 5.25
CA LYS A 32 4.09 -10.75 3.97
C LYS A 32 2.63 -10.30 3.88
N VAL A 33 1.83 -10.52 4.92
CA VAL A 33 0.42 -10.10 4.96
C VAL A 33 0.34 -8.58 4.86
N ARG A 34 1.07 -7.87 5.72
CA ARG A 34 1.09 -6.39 5.76
C ARG A 34 1.44 -5.78 4.41
N TRP A 35 2.48 -6.28 3.75
CA TRP A 35 2.90 -5.79 2.43
C TRP A 35 1.88 -6.13 1.34
N THR A 36 1.25 -7.30 1.41
CA THR A 36 0.19 -7.67 0.47
C THR A 36 -0.99 -6.70 0.57
N ASP A 37 -1.45 -6.42 1.80
CA ASP A 37 -2.54 -5.48 2.05
C ASP A 37 -2.15 -4.04 1.66
N SER A 38 -0.92 -3.63 1.97
CA SER A 38 -0.40 -2.30 1.62
C SER A 38 -0.32 -2.11 0.10
N SER A 39 0.11 -3.13 -0.64
CA SER A 39 0.16 -3.13 -2.10
C SER A 39 -1.23 -2.95 -2.71
N ALA A 40 -2.23 -3.70 -2.21
CA ALA A 40 -3.61 -3.55 -2.64
C ALA A 40 -4.18 -2.15 -2.31
N GLY A 41 -3.83 -1.60 -1.14
CA GLY A 41 -4.16 -0.24 -0.74
C GLY A 41 -3.57 0.81 -1.68
N PHE A 42 -2.28 0.69 -2.03
CA PHE A 42 -1.64 1.59 -2.98
C PHE A 42 -2.24 1.51 -4.38
N GLN A 43 -2.61 0.31 -4.83
CA GLN A 43 -3.29 0.17 -6.12
C GLN A 43 -4.63 0.94 -6.16
N THR A 44 -5.35 0.97 -5.03
CA THR A 44 -6.57 1.79 -4.90
C THR A 44 -6.24 3.28 -4.86
N GLN A 45 -5.26 3.70 -4.07
CA GLN A 45 -4.84 5.11 -3.99
C GLN A 45 -4.39 5.66 -5.34
N ILE A 46 -3.62 4.88 -6.12
CA ILE A 46 -3.17 5.29 -7.46
C ILE A 46 -4.36 5.54 -8.39
N LYS A 47 -5.44 4.75 -8.29
CA LYS A 47 -6.65 4.95 -9.11
C LYS A 47 -7.37 6.26 -8.77
N HIS A 48 -7.40 6.66 -7.49
CA HIS A 48 -8.09 7.86 -7.02
C HIS A 48 -7.24 9.13 -7.06
N LEU A 49 -5.91 8.98 -7.15
CA LEU A 49 -4.93 10.06 -7.00
C LEU A 49 -5.25 11.30 -7.86
N VAL A 50 -5.67 11.10 -9.11
CA VAL A 50 -5.97 12.21 -10.02
C VAL A 50 -7.16 13.04 -9.52
N GLY A 51 -8.25 12.39 -9.11
CA GLY A 51 -9.42 13.08 -8.55
C GLY A 51 -9.11 13.76 -7.22
N ASP A 52 -8.35 13.10 -6.34
CA ASP A 52 -7.97 13.64 -5.04
C ASP A 52 -7.10 14.90 -5.16
N VAL A 53 -6.13 14.88 -6.08
CA VAL A 53 -5.28 16.04 -6.37
C VAL A 53 -6.12 17.17 -6.97
N LEU A 54 -7.01 16.87 -7.91
CA LEU A 54 -7.88 17.88 -8.53
C LEU A 54 -8.75 18.60 -7.49
N LEU A 55 -9.43 17.85 -6.62
CA LEU A 55 -10.26 18.41 -5.55
C LEU A 55 -9.44 19.25 -4.57
N SER A 56 -8.26 18.75 -4.18
CA SER A 56 -7.35 19.45 -3.28
C SER A 56 -6.84 20.77 -3.89
N THR A 57 -6.38 20.73 -5.14
CA THR A 57 -5.91 21.93 -5.85
C THR A 57 -7.06 22.91 -6.10
N GLY A 58 -8.25 22.44 -6.46
CA GLY A 58 -9.43 23.27 -6.59
C GLY A 58 -9.73 24.04 -5.30
N PHE A 59 -9.70 23.35 -4.16
CA PHE A 59 -9.89 23.96 -2.86
C PHE A 59 -8.81 25.01 -2.54
N LEU A 60 -7.53 24.65 -2.66
CA LEU A 60 -6.40 25.54 -2.40
C LEU A 60 -6.40 26.80 -3.28
N SER A 61 -6.76 26.67 -4.55
CA SER A 61 -6.69 27.76 -5.53
C SER A 61 -7.92 28.66 -5.55
N TYR A 62 -9.13 28.12 -5.33
CA TYR A 62 -10.38 28.85 -5.56
C TYR A 62 -11.25 29.04 -4.31
N SER A 63 -11.09 28.24 -3.27
CA SER A 63 -11.98 28.30 -2.09
C SER A 63 -11.61 29.37 -1.05
N GLY A 64 -10.41 29.95 -1.14
CA GLY A 64 -9.85 30.88 -0.14
C GLY A 64 -10.75 32.07 0.25
N PRO A 65 -11.31 32.85 -0.70
CA PRO A 65 -12.11 34.03 -0.40
C PRO A 65 -13.49 33.75 0.22
N PHE A 66 -13.94 32.49 0.21
CA PHE A 66 -15.30 32.13 0.56
C PHE A 66 -15.46 31.68 2.02
N ASN A 67 -16.68 31.77 2.55
CA ASN A 67 -17.03 31.24 3.87
C ASN A 67 -17.23 29.71 3.83
N GLN A 68 -17.39 29.08 5.00
CA GLN A 68 -17.49 27.62 5.09
C GLN A 68 -18.63 27.04 4.23
N GLU A 69 -19.80 27.65 4.24
CA GLU A 69 -20.97 27.17 3.49
C GLU A 69 -20.68 27.11 1.99
N TYR A 70 -20.08 28.17 1.45
CA TYR A 70 -19.79 28.24 0.02
C TYR A 70 -18.58 27.36 -0.37
N ARG A 71 -17.60 27.18 0.53
CA ARG A 71 -16.52 26.20 0.33
C ARG A 71 -17.05 24.77 0.24
N SER A 72 -17.98 24.41 1.11
CA SER A 72 -18.64 23.10 1.06
C SER A 72 -19.44 22.94 -0.23
N LEU A 73 -20.19 23.97 -0.66
CA LEU A 73 -20.92 23.96 -1.93
C LEU A 73 -19.99 23.73 -3.13
N LEU A 74 -18.84 24.43 -3.20
CA LEU A 74 -17.87 24.24 -4.28
C LEU A 74 -17.31 22.81 -4.30
N GLN A 75 -16.97 22.23 -3.14
CA GLN A 75 -16.51 20.84 -3.08
C GLN A 75 -17.57 19.86 -3.59
N GLU A 76 -18.83 20.01 -3.17
CA GLU A 76 -19.93 19.14 -3.64
C GLU A 76 -20.14 19.25 -5.15
N LEU A 77 -20.09 20.47 -5.70
CA LEU A 77 -20.18 20.68 -7.15
C LEU A 77 -19.04 20.02 -7.91
N TRP A 78 -17.80 20.13 -7.40
CA TRP A 78 -16.65 19.49 -8.05
C TRP A 78 -16.70 17.96 -7.94
N LYS A 79 -17.14 17.40 -6.80
CA LYS A 79 -17.35 15.95 -6.65
C LYS A 79 -18.37 15.44 -7.68
N LYS A 80 -19.49 16.15 -7.83
CA LYS A 80 -20.50 15.82 -8.85
C LYS A 80 -19.92 15.85 -10.27
N GLU A 81 -19.12 16.87 -10.61
CA GLU A 81 -18.43 16.92 -11.90
C GLU A 81 -17.42 15.77 -12.10
N MET A 82 -16.76 15.31 -11.03
CA MET A 82 -15.89 14.14 -11.10
C MET A 82 -16.68 12.85 -11.38
N GLU A 83 -17.83 12.68 -10.72
CA GLU A 83 -18.74 11.56 -10.97
C GLU A 83 -19.25 11.55 -12.41
N ASP A 84 -19.74 12.69 -12.90
CA ASP A 84 -20.26 12.85 -14.26
C ASP A 84 -19.18 12.57 -15.32
N LYS A 85 -17.92 12.87 -15.02
CA LYS A 85 -16.76 12.63 -15.91
C LYS A 85 -16.07 11.29 -15.68
N LEU A 86 -16.60 10.46 -14.77
CA LEU A 86 -16.03 9.17 -14.39
C LEU A 86 -14.56 9.27 -13.95
N ILE A 87 -14.20 10.36 -13.27
CA ILE A 87 -12.88 10.54 -12.67
C ILE A 87 -12.95 9.97 -11.25
N PRO A 88 -12.21 8.89 -10.94
CA PRO A 88 -12.23 8.31 -9.61
C PRO A 88 -11.59 9.25 -8.59
N PHE A 89 -12.19 9.36 -7.42
CA PHE A 89 -11.68 10.05 -6.25
C PHE A 89 -12.01 9.24 -5.00
N SER A 90 -11.34 9.55 -3.90
CA SER A 90 -11.56 8.89 -2.62
C SER A 90 -12.97 9.23 -2.07
N PRO A 91 -13.73 8.23 -1.58
CA PRO A 91 -15.09 8.44 -1.04
C PRO A 91 -15.17 9.51 0.07
#